data_AF-A0A936Q2Y3-F1
#
_entry.id   AF-A0A936Q2Y3-F1
#
_cell.length_a   1.000
_cell.length_b   1.000
_cell.length_c   1.000
_cell.angle_alpha   90.00
_cell.angle_beta   90.00
_cell.angle_gamma   90.00
#
_symmetry.space_group_name_H-M   'P 1'
#
loop_
_entity.id
_entity.type
_entity.pdbx_description
1 polymer ?
#
loop_
_entity_poly.entity_id
_entity_poly.type
_entity_poly.pdbx_seq_one_letter_code
_entity_poly.pdbx_strand_id
1 'polypeptide(L)'
;MLVFPESFLEPDGRFRSVIPADMVPVLYITVDGEMRCASCMNAVSAFLDPFSTDERAWFVVDYELLYEGPPIECFHCHTAVPTLYGESDEDHGIDETF
;
A
#
# COMPACT_ATOMS: atom_id res chain seq x y z
N MET A 1 -21.39 1.33 -0.54
CA MET A 1 -20.35 1.96 -1.38
C MET A 1 -19.24 2.36 -0.43
N LEU A 2 -18.15 1.60 -0.39
CA LEU A 2 -16.98 2.03 0.37
C LEU A 2 -16.40 3.23 -0.41
N VAL A 3 -16.63 4.43 0.12
CA VAL A 3 -16.10 5.67 -0.46
C VAL A 3 -14.63 5.69 -0.07
N PHE A 4 -13.77 5.19 -0.96
CA PHE A 4 -12.34 5.26 -0.74
C PHE A 4 -11.93 6.75 -0.76
N PRO A 5 -11.12 7.24 0.20
CA PRO A 5 -10.89 8.68 0.30
C PRO A 5 -10.13 9.17 -0.93
N GLU A 6 -10.61 10.24 -1.56
CA GLU A 6 -9.97 10.85 -2.74
C GLU A 6 -8.51 11.24 -2.50
N SER A 7 -8.10 11.44 -1.24
CA SER A 7 -6.71 11.73 -0.86
C SER A 7 -5.71 10.64 -1.26
N PHE A 8 -6.18 9.42 -1.52
CA PHE A 8 -5.36 8.29 -1.97
C PHE A 8 -5.37 8.10 -3.49
N LEU A 9 -6.09 8.96 -4.21
CA LEU A 9 -6.12 8.99 -5.66
C LEU A 9 -5.41 10.25 -6.17
N GLU A 10 -4.74 10.10 -7.30
CA GLU A 10 -4.31 11.20 -8.16
C GLU A 10 -5.54 11.91 -8.75
N PRO A 11 -5.40 13.15 -9.24
CA PRO A 11 -6.51 13.87 -9.88
C PRO A 11 -7.12 13.13 -11.08
N ASP A 12 -6.39 12.18 -11.68
CA ASP A 12 -6.86 11.33 -12.77
C ASP A 12 -7.51 10.01 -12.29
N GLY A 13 -7.67 9.83 -10.98
CA GLY A 13 -8.28 8.66 -10.36
C GLY A 13 -7.32 7.49 -10.12
N ARG A 14 -6.02 7.63 -10.43
CA ARG A 14 -5.03 6.58 -10.17
C ARG A 14 -4.69 6.48 -8.69
N PHE A 15 -4.50 5.28 -8.18
CA PHE A 15 -3.97 5.05 -6.83
C PHE A 15 -2.57 5.66 -6.68
N ARG A 16 -2.37 6.41 -5.60
CA ARG A 16 -1.08 7.01 -5.24
C ARG A 16 -0.12 5.96 -4.68
N SER A 17 1.16 6.05 -5.01
CA SER A 17 2.20 5.26 -4.34
C SER A 17 2.72 5.92 -3.06
N VAL A 18 2.54 7.24 -2.93
CA VAL A 18 2.96 8.05 -1.78
C VAL A 18 1.93 9.14 -1.48
N ILE A 19 1.77 9.52 -0.22
CA ILE A 19 0.95 10.68 0.16
C ILE A 19 1.78 11.96 0.00
N PRO A 20 1.31 12.98 -0.76
CA PRO A 20 2.12 14.15 -1.12
C PRO A 20 2.61 15.01 0.04
N ALA A 21 1.88 15.07 1.16
CA ALA A 21 2.25 15.93 2.29
C ALA A 21 3.51 15.45 3.01
N ASP A 22 3.63 14.14 3.21
CA ASP A 22 4.67 13.54 4.03
C ASP A 22 5.58 12.60 3.23
N MET A 23 5.33 12.44 1.93
CA MET A 23 6.00 11.48 1.03
C MET A 23 5.95 10.03 1.52
N VAL A 24 4.95 9.71 2.37
CA VAL A 24 4.81 8.41 3.02
C VAL A 24 4.31 7.38 2.01
N PRO A 25 5.03 6.25 1.83
CA PRO A 25 4.59 5.16 0.95
C PRO A 25 3.28 4.53 1.42
N VAL A 26 2.47 4.10 0.46
CA VAL A 26 1.14 3.52 0.71
C VAL A 26 1.05 2.10 0.17
N LEU A 27 0.52 1.19 1.00
CA LEU A 27 -0.02 -0.09 0.57
C LEU A 27 -1.53 -0.11 0.72
N TYR A 28 -2.22 -0.75 -0.20
CA TYR A 28 -3.68 -0.89 -0.19
C TYR A 28 -4.06 -2.27 0.32
N ILE A 29 -5.02 -2.35 1.23
CA ILE A 29 -5.54 -3.61 1.75
C ILE A 29 -6.83 -3.92 1.00
N THR A 30 -6.87 -5.09 0.37
CA THR A 30 -8.00 -5.53 -0.42
C THR A 30 -8.95 -6.45 0.36
N VAL A 31 -10.15 -6.75 -0.19
CA VAL A 31 -11.20 -7.54 0.50
C VAL A 31 -10.71 -8.92 0.94
N ASP A 32 -9.80 -9.51 0.18
CA ASP A 32 -9.13 -10.78 0.50
C ASP A 32 -8.13 -10.67 1.67
N GLY A 33 -7.92 -9.46 2.21
CA GLY A 33 -6.98 -9.16 3.30
C GLY A 33 -5.54 -8.97 2.82
N GLU A 34 -5.28 -8.98 1.52
CA GLU A 34 -3.93 -8.90 0.99
C GLU A 34 -3.48 -7.45 0.76
N MET A 35 -2.17 -7.22 0.92
CA MET A 35 -1.56 -5.92 0.67
C MET A 35 -1.11 -5.80 -0.80
N ARG A 36 -1.51 -4.71 -1.45
CA ARG A 36 -1.26 -4.43 -2.86
C ARG A 36 -0.58 -3.07 -3.04
N CYS A 37 0.43 -3.02 -3.91
CA CYS A 37 1.03 -1.74 -4.30
C CYS A 37 0.13 -0.96 -5.26
N ALA A 38 0.31 0.37 -5.28
CA ALA A 38 -0.40 1.26 -6.19
C ALA A 38 -0.29 0.84 -7.67
N SER A 39 0.85 0.28 -8.08
CA SER A 39 1.04 -0.19 -9.47
C SER A 39 0.09 -1.34 -9.81
N CYS A 40 -0.04 -2.33 -8.92
CA CYS A 40 -0.96 -3.44 -9.13
C CYS A 40 -2.41 -2.95 -9.13
N MET A 41 -2.76 -2.07 -8.18
CA MET A 41 -4.11 -1.49 -8.12
C MET A 41 -4.45 -0.72 -9.40
N ASN A 42 -3.53 0.10 -9.90
CA ASN A 42 -3.74 0.86 -11.13
C ASN A 42 -3.89 -0.03 -12.36
N ALA A 43 -3.21 -1.18 -12.42
CA ALA A 43 -3.30 -2.12 -13.53
C ALA A 43 -4.70 -2.75 -13.66
N VAL A 44 -5.42 -2.90 -12.54
CA VAL A 44 -6.75 -3.53 -12.52
C VAL A 44 -7.89 -2.53 -12.37
N SER A 45 -7.62 -1.31 -11.88
CA SER A 45 -8.62 -0.30 -11.49
C SER A 45 -9.68 -0.02 -12.55
N ALA A 46 -9.30 0.03 -13.83
CA ALA A 46 -10.22 0.27 -14.95
C ALA A 46 -11.28 -0.85 -15.14
N PHE A 47 -11.05 -2.03 -14.55
CA PHE A 47 -11.92 -3.21 -14.64
C PHE A 47 -12.63 -3.52 -13.33
N LEU A 48 -12.41 -2.71 -12.29
CA LEU A 48 -13.06 -2.85 -10.98
C LEU A 48 -14.27 -1.92 -10.91
N ASP A 49 -15.33 -2.26 -11.63
CA ASP A 49 -16.62 -1.62 -11.45
C ASP A 49 -17.34 -2.26 -10.25
N PRO A 50 -17.63 -1.49 -9.18
CA PRO A 50 -18.26 -2.02 -7.98
C PRO A 50 -19.65 -2.64 -8.22
N PHE A 51 -20.29 -2.36 -9.35
CA PHE A 51 -21.62 -2.86 -9.70
C PHE A 51 -21.61 -4.02 -10.69
N SER A 52 -20.51 -4.27 -11.40
CA SER A 52 -20.46 -5.31 -12.45
C SER A 52 -19.30 -6.30 -12.30
N THR A 53 -18.30 -6.02 -11.46
CA THR A 53 -17.20 -6.95 -11.21
C THR A 53 -17.57 -7.97 -10.13
N ASP A 54 -17.66 -9.24 -10.54
CA ASP A 54 -17.89 -10.39 -9.63
C ASP A 54 -16.66 -10.71 -8.77
N GLU A 55 -15.46 -10.51 -9.32
CA GLU A 55 -14.18 -10.67 -8.61
C GLU A 55 -13.92 -9.49 -7.68
N ARG A 56 -14.49 -9.55 -6.48
CA ARG A 56 -14.35 -8.50 -5.46
C ARG A 56 -13.04 -8.55 -4.69
N ALA A 57 -12.21 -9.57 -4.91
CA ALA A 57 -10.95 -9.78 -4.18
C ALA A 57 -10.08 -8.52 -4.20
N TRP A 58 -10.07 -7.79 -5.32
CA TRP A 58 -9.26 -6.59 -5.54
C TRP A 58 -9.90 -5.28 -5.05
N PHE A 59 -11.08 -5.30 -4.45
CA PHE A 59 -11.68 -4.07 -3.92
C PHE A 59 -10.90 -3.62 -2.69
N VAL A 60 -10.53 -2.35 -2.68
CA VAL A 60 -9.81 -1.76 -1.55
C VAL A 60 -10.78 -1.54 -0.39
N VAL A 61 -10.40 -2.03 0.78
CA VAL A 61 -11.16 -1.86 2.03
C VAL A 61 -10.41 -0.99 3.04
N ASP A 62 -9.08 -0.93 2.94
CA ASP A 62 -8.24 -0.14 3.84
C ASP A 62 -6.88 0.19 3.19
N TYR A 63 -5.99 0.86 3.91
CA TYR A 63 -4.63 1.16 3.49
C TYR A 63 -3.66 1.16 4.68
N GLU A 64 -2.37 1.01 4.39
CA GLU A 64 -1.29 1.15 5.35
C GLU A 64 -0.35 2.28 4.91
N LEU A 65 0.03 3.14 5.85
CA LEU A 65 1.00 4.20 5.66
C LEU A 65 2.34 3.78 6.29
N LEU A 66 3.35 3.58 5.44
CA LEU A 66 4.61 2.98 5.84
C LEU A 66 5.58 4.01 6.41
N TYR A 67 5.42 4.38 7.67
CA TYR A 67 6.31 5.33 8.35
C TYR A 67 7.64 4.69 8.78
N GLU A 68 7.60 3.58 9.52
CA GLU A 68 8.77 2.96 10.16
C GLU A 68 8.71 1.43 10.02
N GLY A 69 9.86 0.76 10.13
CA GLY A 69 10.00 -0.70 10.08
C GLY A 69 10.60 -1.23 8.77
N PRO A 70 10.66 -2.56 8.59
CA PRO A 70 11.17 -3.19 7.37
C PRO A 70 10.26 -2.89 6.16
N PRO A 71 10.80 -2.96 4.93
CA PRO A 71 9.99 -2.91 3.73
C PRO A 71 8.89 -3.98 3.74
N ILE A 72 7.70 -3.62 3.28
CA ILE A 72 6.56 -4.55 3.17
C ILE A 72 6.38 -4.95 1.71
N GLU A 73 6.19 -6.24 1.46
CA GLU A 73 6.00 -6.76 0.10
C GLU A 73 4.55 -6.68 -0.37
N CYS A 74 4.36 -6.28 -1.62
CA CYS A 74 3.10 -6.48 -2.33
C CYS A 74 2.86 -7.98 -2.54
N PHE A 75 1.73 -8.50 -2.07
CA PHE A 75 1.40 -9.92 -2.17
C PHE A 75 1.16 -10.42 -3.60
N HIS A 76 0.94 -9.51 -4.55
CA HIS A 76 0.74 -9.87 -5.96
C HIS A 76 2.03 -9.86 -6.78
N CYS A 77 2.82 -8.79 -6.69
CA CYS A 77 4.01 -8.62 -7.53
C CYS A 77 5.35 -8.78 -6.78
N HIS A 78 5.30 -9.04 -5.48
CA HIS A 78 6.46 -9.21 -4.59
C HIS A 78 7.44 -8.03 -4.59
N THR A 79 7.00 -6.86 -5.07
CA THR A 79 7.81 -5.65 -4.96
C THR A 79 7.81 -5.20 -3.50
N ALA A 80 8.99 -5.10 -2.92
CA ALA A 80 9.20 -4.51 -1.60
C ALA A 80 8.94 -3.00 -1.67
N VAL A 81 8.03 -2.52 -0.82
CA VAL A 81 7.72 -1.10 -0.64
C VAL A 81 8.47 -0.63 0.60
N PRO A 82 9.43 0.30 0.49
CA PRO A 82 10.19 0.79 1.64
C PRO A 82 9.28 1.59 2.58
N THR A 83 9.63 1.62 3.86
CA THR A 83 9.08 2.58 4.82
C THR A 83 9.81 3.92 4.71
N LEU A 84 9.20 5.00 5.18
CA LEU A 84 9.76 6.35 5.06
C LEU A 84 11.04 6.53 5.88
N TYR A 85 11.07 6.00 7.10
CA TYR A 85 12.20 6.13 8.02
C TYR A 85 13.07 4.88 8.11
N GLY A 86 12.67 3.77 7.46
CA GLY A 86 13.40 2.50 7.54
C GLY A 86 13.19 1.80 8.89
N GLU A 87 14.01 0.78 9.13
CA GLU A 87 14.12 0.14 10.44
C GLU A 87 14.80 1.09 11.42
N SER A 88 14.33 1.13 12.67
CA SER A 88 15.01 1.90 13.71
C SER A 88 16.31 1.19 14.11
N ASP A 89 17.36 1.96 14.36
CA ASP A 89 18.65 1.45 14.86
C ASP A 89 18.50 0.78 16.25
N GLU A 90 17.37 0.96 16.94
CA GLU A 90 17.09 0.37 18.26
C GLU A 90 16.89 -1.15 18.23
N ASP A 91 16.60 -1.75 17.06
CA ASP A 91 16.47 -3.22 16.90
C ASP A 91 17.80 -3.90 16.51
N HIS A 92 18.86 -3.12 16.23
CA HIS A 92 20.20 -3.66 16.03
C HIS A 92 20.85 -3.83 17.41
N GLY A 93 20.52 -4.96 18.05
CA GLY A 93 21.14 -5.40 19.30
C GLY A 93 22.64 -5.14 19.26
N ILE A 94 23.09 -4.34 20.23
CA ILE A 94 24.49 -4.01 20.48
C ILE A 94 25.25 -5.34 20.53
N ASP A 95 26.04 -5.65 19.51
CA ASP A 95 27.00 -6.75 19.58
C ASP A 95 28.11 -6.31 20.54
N GLU A 96 27.86 -6.46 21.83
CA GLU A 96 28.86 -6.28 22.88
C GLU A 96 29.86 -7.45 22.84
N THR A 97 30.72 -7.45 21.82
CA THR A 97 31.99 -8.18 21.87
C THR A 97 33.12 -7.21 22.21
N PHE A 98 33.32 -7.01 23.51
CA PHE A 98 34.55 -6.50 24.10
C PHE A 98 35.31 -7.61 24.84
#